data_AF-A0A954L6P9-F1
#
_entry.id   AF-A0A954L6P9-F1
#
_cell.length_a   1.000
_cell.length_b   1.000
_cell.length_c   1.000
_cell.angle_alpha   90.00
_cell.angle_beta   90.00
_cell.angle_gamma   90.00
#
_symmetry.space_group_name_H-M   'P 1'
#
loop_
_entity.id
_entity.type
_entity.pdbx_description
1 polymer ?
#
loop_
_entity_poly.entity_id
_entity_poly.type
_entity_poly.pdbx_seq_one_letter_code
_entity_poly.pdbx_strand_id
1 'polypeptide(L)' 'MSDSPDTQTPTDPTDPLAAHAPPPGLLADYLDFLRTNKKWWLTPIILALLLVGLLVFLSVSGVGPAIYPFF' A
#
# COMPACT_ATOMS: atom_id res chain seq x y z
N MET A 1 32.48 29.56 36.65
CA MET A 1 32.88 29.67 35.24
C MET A 1 33.22 28.27 34.76
N SER A 2 32.52 27.82 33.71
CA SER A 2 32.61 26.52 33.02
C SER A 2 31.96 25.35 33.75
N ASP A 3 30.66 25.14 33.52
CA ASP A 3 30.11 24.32 32.42
C ASP A 3 30.21 22.83 32.75
N SER A 4 29.28 22.33 33.57
CA SER A 4 28.88 20.93 33.44
C SER A 4 28.19 20.82 32.08
N PRO A 5 28.65 19.94 31.17
CA PRO A 5 27.87 19.64 29.98
C PRO A 5 26.70 18.81 30.50
N ASP A 6 25.58 19.48 30.74
CA ASP A 6 24.29 18.85 30.93
C ASP A 6 24.07 17.96 29.71
N THR A 7 24.42 16.69 29.92
CA THR A 7 24.08 15.61 29.04
C THR A 7 22.59 15.49 29.22
N GLN A 8 21.86 16.29 28.43
CA GLN A 8 20.42 16.16 28.25
C GLN A 8 20.20 14.72 27.82
N THR A 9 19.94 13.88 28.81
CA THR A 9 19.65 12.48 28.62
C THR A 9 18.26 12.51 28.00
N PRO A 10 18.11 12.17 26.71
CA PRO A 10 16.85 12.36 26.01
C PRO A 10 15.92 11.24 26.45
N THR A 11 15.18 11.46 27.54
CA THR A 11 13.93 10.77 27.93
C THR A 11 13.69 11.03 29.42
N ASP A 12 13.19 12.21 29.76
CA ASP A 12 12.54 12.39 31.05
C ASP A 12 11.08 11.89 30.90
N PRO A 13 10.66 10.80 31.58
CA PRO A 13 9.29 10.28 31.48
C PRO A 13 8.23 11.22 32.09
N THR A 14 8.65 12.36 32.64
CA THR A 14 7.80 13.35 33.31
C THR A 14 7.68 14.67 32.52
N ASP A 15 7.98 14.67 31.22
CA ASP A 15 7.77 15.84 30.36
C ASP A 15 6.29 15.91 29.90
N PRO A 16 5.46 16.84 30.42
CA PRO A 16 4.07 16.98 29.97
C PRO A 16 3.95 17.49 28.52
N LEU A 17 5.05 17.98 27.94
CA LEU A 17 5.12 18.39 26.53
C LEU A 17 5.25 17.20 25.56
N ALA A 18 5.73 16.04 26.01
CA ALA A 18 5.86 14.85 25.17
C ALA A 18 4.49 14.27 24.76
N ALA A 19 3.43 14.63 25.48
CA ALA A 19 2.05 14.17 25.24
C ALA A 19 1.31 14.93 24.11
N HIS A 20 1.96 15.88 23.44
CA HIS A 20 1.38 16.65 22.33
C HIS A 20 2.03 16.33 20.97
N ALA A 21 2.29 15.04 20.71
CA ALA A 21 2.40 14.59 19.34
C ALA A 21 1.06 14.89 18.65
N PRO A 22 1.02 15.67 17.55
CA PRO A 22 -0.22 15.92 16.82
C PRO A 22 -0.86 14.58 16.49
N PRO A 23 -2.12 14.33 16.89
CA PRO A 23 -2.77 13.07 16.56
C PRO A 23 -2.69 12.90 15.05
N PRO A 24 -2.27 11.73 14.54
CA PRO A 24 -2.30 11.48 13.11
C PRO A 24 -3.71 11.84 12.61
N GLY A 25 -3.77 12.75 11.64
CA GLY A 25 -5.06 13.27 11.19
C GLY A 25 -5.96 12.12 10.72
N LEU A 26 -7.28 12.26 10.85
CA LEU A 26 -8.27 11.25 10.40
C LEU A 26 -8.01 10.72 8.98
N LEU A 27 -7.44 11.55 8.11
CA LEU A 27 -7.04 11.16 6.76
C LEU A 27 -5.84 10.19 6.72
N ALA A 28 -4.87 10.33 7.63
CA ALA A 28 -3.73 9.43 7.75
C ALA A 28 -4.18 8.05 8.24
N ASP A 29 -5.05 8.00 9.25
CA ASP A 29 -5.65 6.75 9.74
C ASP A 29 -6.50 6.10 8.64
N TYR A 30 -7.31 6.87 7.92
CA TYR A 30 -8.10 6.36 6.80
C TYR A 30 -7.23 5.78 5.67
N LEU A 31 -6.12 6.42 5.34
CA LEU A 31 -5.16 5.91 4.35
C LEU A 31 -4.45 4.64 4.84
N ASP A 32 -4.18 4.54 6.13
CA ASP A 32 -3.59 3.33 6.73
C ASP A 32 -4.58 2.16 6.72
N PHE A 33 -5.86 2.42 7.06
CA PHE A 33 -6.95 1.47 6.87
C PHE A 33 -7.10 1.06 5.40
N LEU A 34 -7.03 2.00 4.46
CA LEU A 34 -7.15 1.70 3.04
C LEU A 34 -5.97 0.83 2.56
N ARG A 35 -4.74 1.10 3.05
CA ARG A 35 -3.56 0.26 2.78
C ARG A 35 -3.69 -1.14 3.37
N THR A 36 -4.21 -1.26 4.59
CA THR A 36 -4.43 -2.54 5.26
C THR A 36 -5.44 -3.40 4.51
N ASN A 37 -6.54 -2.81 4.05
CA ASN A 37 -7.58 -3.52 3.30
C ASN A 37 -7.17 -3.84 1.85
N LYS A 38 -6.26 -3.03 1.28
CA LYS A 38 -5.82 -3.17 -0.11
C LYS A 38 -5.25 -4.55 -0.39
N LYS A 39 -4.53 -5.18 0.53
CA LYS A 39 -3.95 -6.52 0.29
C LYS A 39 -5.04 -7.58 0.06
N TRP A 40 -6.14 -7.54 0.81
CA TRP A 40 -7.22 -8.52 0.70
C TRP A 40 -8.17 -8.26 -0.47
N TRP A 41 -8.39 -6.99 -0.83
CA TRP A 41 -9.27 -6.61 -1.95
C TRP A 41 -8.56 -6.59 -3.31
N LEU A 42 -7.28 -6.25 -3.34
CA LEU A 42 -6.48 -6.19 -4.56
C LEU A 42 -6.07 -7.59 -5.05
N THR A 43 -5.88 -8.54 -4.12
CA THR A 43 -5.56 -9.93 -4.48
C THR A 43 -6.58 -10.56 -5.42
N PRO A 44 -7.90 -10.57 -5.15
CA PRO A 44 -8.88 -11.16 -6.06
C PRO A 44 -8.98 -10.39 -7.38
N ILE A 45 -8.82 -9.06 -7.38
CA ILE A 45 -8.83 -8.24 -8.60
C ILE A 45 -7.64 -8.59 -9.50
N ILE A 46 -6.42 -8.60 -8.94
CA ILE A 46 -5.20 -8.95 -9.67
C ILE A 46 -5.31 -10.38 -10.20
N LEU A 47 -5.79 -11.31 -9.37
CA LEU A 47 -5.96 -12.71 -9.76
C LEU A 47 -6.94 -12.84 -10.93
N ALA A 48 -8.09 -12.15 -10.88
CA ALA A 48 -9.06 -12.14 -11.97
C ALA A 48 -8.47 -11.54 -13.26
N LEU A 49 -7.76 -10.40 -13.16
CA LEU A 49 -7.08 -9.80 -14.33
C LEU A 49 -6.04 -10.74 -14.94
N LEU A 50 -5.27 -11.42 -14.09
CA LEU A 50 -4.25 -12.36 -14.54
C LEU A 50 -4.88 -13.59 -15.19
N LEU A 51 -5.99 -14.09 -14.64
CA LEU A 51 -6.76 -15.21 -15.19
C LEU A 51 -7.38 -14.85 -16.56
N VAL A 52 -7.99 -13.66 -16.67
CA VAL A 52 -8.54 -13.15 -17.94
C VAL A 52 -7.42 -12.92 -18.95
N GLY A 53 -6.31 -12.30 -18.55
CA GLY A 53 -5.15 -12.09 -19.41
C GLY A 53 -4.56 -13.41 -19.92
N LEU A 54 -4.47 -14.43 -19.05
CA LEU A 54 -4.04 -15.77 -19.42
C LEU A 54 -5.02 -16.43 -20.40
N LEU A 55 -6.32 -16.31 -20.16
CA LEU A 55 -7.36 -16.82 -21.07
C LEU A 55 -7.27 -16.16 -22.45
N VAL A 56 -7.11 -14.84 -22.50
CA VAL A 56 -6.93 -14.08 -23.75
C VAL A 56 -5.65 -14.52 -24.46
N PHE A 57 -4.54 -14.69 -23.75
CA PHE A 57 -3.27 -15.15 -24.30
C PHE A 57 -3.38 -16.56 -24.90
N LEU A 58 -4.02 -17.49 -24.18
CA LEU A 58 -4.31 -18.84 -24.67
C LEU A 58 -5.28 -18.81 -25.86
N SER A 59 -6.25 -17.90 -25.87
CA SER A 59 -7.21 -17.74 -26.97
C SER A 59 -6.54 -17.23 -28.24
N VAL A 60 -5.57 -16.32 -28.14
CA VAL A 60 -4.76 -15.88 -29.28
C VAL A 60 -3.91 -17.00 -29.88
N SER A 61 -3.52 -17.99 -29.07
CA SER A 61 -2.72 -19.14 -29.54
C SER A 61 -3.55 -20.17 -30.32
N GLY A 62 -4.88 -20.16 -30.17
CA GLY A 62 -5.81 -21.04 -30.86
C GLY A 62 -6.64 -20.26 -31.87
N VAL A 63 -6.20 -20.24 -33.12
CA VAL A 63 -6.90 -19.63 -34.26
C VAL A 63 -6.95 -18.10 -34.15
N GLY A 64 -5.94 -17.43 -34.73
CA GLY A 64 -6.12 -16.03 -35.19
C GLY A 64 -7.37 -15.94 -36.09
N PRO A 65 -7.89 -14.74 -36.41
CA PRO A 65 -9.16 -14.62 -37.14
C PRO A 65 -9.03 -15.19 -38.56
N ALA A 66 -9.17 -16.51 -38.69
CA ALA A 66 -9.64 -17.20 -39.87
C ALA A 66 -11.18 -17.08 -39.96
N ILE A 67 -11.73 -15.99 -39.43
CA ILE A 67 -13.10 -15.58 -39.74
C ILE A 67 -13.18 -15.06 -41.18
N TYR A 68 -12.05 -14.86 -41.88
CA TYR A 68 -12.02 -14.79 -43.35
C TYR A 68 -10.70 -15.30 -43.94
N PRO A 69 -10.65 -16.54 -44.45
CA PRO A 69 -9.72 -16.79 -45.54
C PRO A 69 -10.40 -17.03 -46.88
N PHE A 70 -11.71 -17.32 -46.96
CA PHE A 70 -12.26 -17.89 -48.19
C PHE A 70 -13.70 -17.44 -48.43
N PHE A 71 -13.85 -16.53 -49.41
CA PHE A 71 -14.93 -16.35 -50.40
C PHE A 71 -16.40 -16.48 -49.99
#